data_AF-A0A382T801-F1
#
_entry.id   AF-A0A382T801-F1
#
_cell.length_a   1.000
_cell.length_b   1.000
_cell.length_c   1.000
_cell.angle_alpha   90.00
_cell.angle_beta   90.00
_cell.angle_gamma   90.00
#
_symmetry.space_group_name_H-M   'P 1'
#
loop_
_entity.id
_entity.type
_entity.pdbx_description
1 polymer ?
#
loop_
_entity_poly.entity_id
_entity_poly.type
_entity_poly.pdbx_seq_one_letter_code
_entity_poly.pdbx_strand_id
1 'polypeptide(L)' 'MAVYTKLSENQLKEFFSKYNLGKLLDYKEIKEGIENTNYFIQTEKGKFI' A
#
# COMPACT_ATOMS: atom_id res chain seq x y z
N MET A 1 -10.32 16.54 -8.38
CA MET A 1 -11.26 15.53 -7.84
C MET A 1 -10.41 14.43 -7.24
N ALA A 2 -10.44 14.23 -5.93
CA ALA A 2 -9.62 13.22 -5.27
C ALA A 2 -10.23 11.83 -5.50
N VAL A 3 -9.47 10.87 -6.00
CA VAL A 3 -9.94 9.49 -6.14
C VAL A 3 -9.51 8.73 -4.90
N TYR A 4 -10.43 8.60 -3.95
CA TYR A 4 -10.17 7.89 -2.70
C TYR A 4 -10.62 6.43 -2.82
N THR A 5 -9.66 5.56 -3.12
CA THR A 5 -9.88 4.11 -3.10
C THR A 5 -9.40 3.56 -1.77
N LYS A 6 -10.32 3.03 -0.96
CA LYS A 6 -9.97 2.24 0.22
C LYS A 6 -9.66 0.82 -0.23
N LEU A 7 -8.40 0.43 -0.12
CA LEU A 7 -7.99 -0.95 -0.32
C LEU A 7 -8.05 -1.69 1.01
N SER A 8 -8.71 -2.85 1.01
CA SER A 8 -8.66 -3.76 2.15
C SER A 8 -7.30 -4.42 2.25
N GLU A 9 -6.89 -4.86 3.45
CA GLU A 9 -5.63 -5.56 3.67
C GLU A 9 -5.41 -6.73 2.72
N ASN A 10 -6.46 -7.55 2.50
CA ASN A 10 -6.39 -8.70 1.60
C ASN A 10 -6.14 -8.27 0.15
N GLN A 11 -6.75 -7.17 -0.29
CA GLN A 11 -6.54 -6.64 -1.64
C GLN A 11 -5.12 -6.09 -1.81
N LEU A 12 -4.60 -5.40 -0.79
CA LEU A 12 -3.20 -4.99 -0.76
C LEU A 12 -2.29 -6.22 -0.84
N LYS A 13 -2.49 -7.24 0.00
CA LYS A 13 -1.69 -8.48 -0.04
C LYS A 13 -1.73 -9.17 -1.40
N GLU A 14 -2.90 -9.32 -2.00
CA GLU A 14 -3.04 -9.89 -3.35
C GLU A 14 -2.34 -9.05 -4.41
N PHE A 15 -2.49 -7.72 -4.33
CA PHE A 15 -1.86 -6.80 -5.26
C PHE A 15 -0.34 -6.87 -5.15
N PHE A 16 0.20 -6.79 -3.93
CA PHE A 16 1.62 -6.89 -3.64
C PHE A 16 2.20 -8.26 -3.95
N SER A 17 1.41 -9.34 -3.86
CA SER A 17 1.83 -10.68 -4.30
C SER A 17 2.16 -10.75 -5.79
N LYS A 18 1.66 -9.82 -6.61
CA LYS A 18 2.02 -9.75 -8.04
C LYS A 18 3.37 -9.09 -8.27
N TYR A 19 3.93 -8.41 -7.27
CA TYR A 19 5.23 -7.78 -7.32
C TYR A 19 6.24 -8.61 -6.52
N ASN A 20 7.46 -8.73 -7.02
CA ASN A 20 8.52 -9.48 -6.32
C ASN A 20 9.13 -8.66 -5.16
N LEU A 21 8.30 -8.06 -4.30
CA LEU A 21 8.67 -7.16 -3.21
C LEU A 21 8.87 -7.87 -1.87
N GLY A 22 8.67 -9.20 -1.82
CA GLY A 22 8.77 -9.99 -0.58
C GLY A 22 7.48 -9.97 0.25
N LYS A 23 7.53 -10.51 1.47
CA LYS A 23 6.35 -10.58 2.33
C LYS A 23 6.00 -9.19 2.88
N LEU A 24 4.71 -8.83 2.83
CA LEU A 24 4.18 -7.62 3.47
C LEU A 24 4.29 -7.76 5.01
N LEU A 25 5.03 -6.85 5.64
CA LEU A 25 5.23 -6.81 7.10
C LEU A 25 4.33 -5.78 7.77
N ASP A 26 4.21 -4.58 7.19
CA ASP A 26 3.38 -3.50 7.72
C ASP A 26 2.84 -2.64 6.57
N TYR A 27 1.69 -2.02 6.77
CA TYR A 27 1.12 -1.05 5.83
C TYR A 27 0.36 0.04 6.57
N LYS A 28 0.51 1.30 6.14
CA LYS A 28 -0.14 2.45 6.77
C LYS A 28 -0.65 3.44 5.74
N GLU A 29 -1.88 3.89 5.90
CA GLU A 29 -2.47 4.95 5.06
C GLU A 29 -1.83 6.30 5.35
N ILE A 30 -1.45 7.01 4.29
CA ILE A 30 -0.99 8.40 4.35
C ILE A 30 -2.18 9.30 4.08
N LYS A 31 -2.73 9.90 5.14
CA LYS A 31 -3.95 10.72 5.09
C LYS A 31 -3.74 12.15 4.60
N GLU A 32 -2.49 12.56 4.32
CA GLU A 32 -2.18 13.91 3.80
C GLU A 32 -2.34 14.05 2.28
N GLY A 33 -2.64 12.95 1.56
CA GLY A 33 -2.84 12.99 0.11
C GLY A 33 -4.20 13.60 -0.27
N ILE A 34 -4.19 14.77 -0.91
CA ILE A 34 -5.41 15.45 -1.36
C ILE A 34 -5.94 14.87 -2.69
N GLU A 35 -5.09 14.15 -3.44
CA GLU A 35 -5.42 13.68 -4.80
C GLU A 35 -5.49 12.16 -4.93
N ASN A 36 -4.65 11.41 -4.19
CA ASN A 36 -4.56 9.95 -4.25
C ASN A 36 -4.43 9.33 -2.85
N THR A 37 -4.99 8.13 -2.67
CA THR A 37 -4.72 7.31 -1.49
C THR A 37 -3.31 6.73 -1.58
N ASN A 38 -2.38 7.22 -0.77
CA ASN A 38 -1.03 6.67 -0.67
C ASN A 38 -0.92 5.74 0.54
N TYR A 39 -0.16 4.66 0.40
CA TYR A 39 0.08 3.70 1.47
C TYR A 39 1.59 3.57 1.69
N PHE A 40 2.05 3.77 2.92
CA PHE A 40 3.39 3.38 3.31
C PHE A 40 3.43 1.87 3.51
N ILE A 41 4.32 1.19 2.81
CA ILE A 41 4.41 -0.27 2.79
C ILE A 41 5.79 -0.69 3.29
N GLN A 42 5.84 -1.59 4.26
CA GLN A 42 7.07 -2.23 4.70
C GLN A 42 7.01 -3.71 4.33
N THR A 43 8.00 -4.16 3.57
CA THR A 43 8.21 -5.58 3.23
C THR A 43 9.56 -6.05 3.74
N GLU A 44 9.82 -7.36 3.63
CA GLU A 44 11.14 -7.93 3.93
C GLU A 44 12.26 -7.37 3.06
N LYS A 45 11.95 -6.90 1.85
CA LYS A 45 12.95 -6.37 0.91
C LYS A 45 13.19 -4.88 1.06
N GLY A 46 12.33 -4.15 1.76
CA GLY A 46 12.48 -2.71 1.94
C GLY A 46 11.18 -1.98 2.26
N LYS A 47 11.21 -0.65 2.11
CA LYS A 47 10.09 0.27 2.36
C LYS A 47 9.67 0.94 1.05
N PHE A 48 8.37 1.06 0.82
CA PHE A 48 7.75 1.55 -0.43
C PHE A 48 6.60 2.51 -0.12
N ILE A 49 6.22 3.35 -1.10
CA ILE A 49 5.07 4.27 -1.09
C ILE A 49 4.34 4.14 -2.42
#